data_AF-A0A6J4I6V4-F1
#
_entry.id   AF-A0A6J4I6V4-F1
#
_cell.length_a   1.000
_cell.length_b   1.000
_cell.length_c   1.000
_cell.angle_alpha   90.00
_cell.angle_beta   90.00
_cell.angle_gamma   90.00
#
_symmetry.space_group_name_H-M   'P 1'
#
loop_
_entity.id
_entity.type
_entity.pdbx_description
1 polymer ?
#
loop_
_entity_poly.entity_id
_entity_poly.type
_entity_poly.pdbx_seq_one_letter_code
_entity_poly.pdbx_strand_id
1 'polypeptide(L)'
;MSHTLTLGTLPLTHTTADPTYGYVFNVLAEGATYGAATSVREIVVSLLADGDLTRTTRYGNREVTFAVEITGPSLAAVARGEAALRGEIGKSNTLTWQPAGAVATVFDVIDSEMRQTFDDLAELRRRRTFVVTLTCAPHARSVNPVVIPALPSGSTTALVDNCNTEGPAWTATRNGASAAATTFWEAGAIGVAELDNATGTAPETWTLTRTGSVNFSTTRYLVAELRVMGSTSTTVIAIIDSGLPTQRILQHLETRKLTDGSSHYQVTWDTTGVTASSITFWHRTNDPSQTYQGLIIRNLNRTALVPGVTARQQARVITPGGTERTPASIHVEAADGSTALGTAIVHTSPESGAGYSPPQRRWRTFGNTVTADPNTFSGAFEHIHPNHVVSAVPSESLPPGAYLLAARLYPSAAATARIEVLTSTIPTGASKINEVGFRTPVKFPVSNSWYFVGLGVLTLPSARMTTGKVEIDILNLDAATVGVQIDEWWLFRVDDNCALTVVNTARPHIWLDSPDVNTPVPTVWEGSSASARTHPGAGVLAMGNHTLDPNGTAVFTATSGGNHPKTDATLYRRWHSNAAE
;
A
#
# COMPACT_ATOMS: atom_id res chain seq x y z
N MET A 1 8.79 -41.61 -1.49
CA MET A 1 9.13 -40.23 -1.93
C MET A 1 10.10 -39.67 -0.91
N SER A 2 11.28 -39.23 -1.33
CA SER A 2 12.32 -38.69 -0.43
C SER A 2 12.11 -37.19 -0.20
N HIS A 3 12.46 -36.71 0.98
CA HIS A 3 12.63 -35.27 1.24
C HIS A 3 14.05 -34.85 0.81
N THR A 4 14.25 -33.58 0.50
CA THR A 4 15.59 -33.02 0.24
C THR A 4 15.93 -31.94 1.27
N LEU A 5 17.17 -31.94 1.74
CA LEU A 5 17.74 -30.87 2.54
C LEU A 5 19.08 -30.46 1.92
N THR A 6 19.23 -29.18 1.64
CA THR A 6 20.45 -28.62 1.04
C THR A 6 20.89 -27.41 1.85
N LEU A 7 22.16 -27.37 2.26
CA LEU A 7 22.79 -26.22 2.89
C LEU A 7 23.71 -25.55 1.87
N GLY A 8 23.28 -24.40 1.37
CA GLY A 8 23.93 -23.70 0.25
C GLY A 8 23.99 -24.56 -0.99
N THR A 9 25.20 -24.98 -1.35
CA THR A 9 25.42 -25.86 -2.50
C THR A 9 25.51 -27.34 -2.13
N LEU A 10 25.55 -27.65 -0.83
CA LEU A 10 25.80 -28.99 -0.31
C LEU A 10 24.50 -29.75 -0.03
N PRO A 11 24.18 -30.81 -0.78
CA PRO A 11 23.05 -31.67 -0.47
C PRO A 11 23.35 -32.54 0.77
N LEU A 12 22.46 -32.48 1.77
CA LEU A 12 22.64 -33.18 3.06
C LEU A 12 21.87 -34.50 3.17
N THR A 13 20.89 -34.75 2.30
CA THR A 13 20.04 -35.97 2.34
C THR A 13 20.13 -36.80 1.07
N HIS A 14 21.28 -36.76 0.38
CA HIS A 14 21.49 -37.56 -0.82
C HIS A 14 21.82 -39.02 -0.46
N THR A 15 21.07 -39.97 -1.02
CA THR A 15 21.40 -41.41 -0.92
C THR A 15 22.56 -41.84 -1.82
N THR A 16 23.05 -40.92 -2.66
CA THR A 16 24.13 -41.16 -3.62
C THR A 16 25.43 -40.64 -3.04
N ALA A 17 26.47 -41.49 -3.03
CA ALA A 17 27.80 -41.09 -2.63
C ALA A 17 28.36 -39.99 -3.54
N ASP A 18 29.13 -39.07 -2.97
CA ASP A 18 29.89 -38.08 -3.72
C ASP A 18 30.68 -38.78 -4.84
N PRO A 19 30.54 -38.36 -6.10
CA PRO A 19 31.10 -39.09 -7.24
C PRO A 19 32.63 -39.09 -7.27
N THR A 20 33.27 -38.16 -6.55
CA THR A 20 34.72 -38.00 -6.53
C THR A 20 35.36 -38.74 -5.35
N TYR A 21 34.74 -38.62 -4.17
CA TYR A 21 35.34 -39.05 -2.90
C TYR A 21 34.54 -40.14 -2.16
N GLY A 22 33.31 -40.44 -2.60
CA GLY A 22 32.52 -41.57 -2.11
C GLY A 22 31.90 -41.40 -0.72
N TYR A 23 31.93 -40.21 -0.12
CA TYR A 23 31.24 -39.95 1.15
C TYR A 23 29.74 -39.70 0.94
N VAL A 24 28.93 -39.93 1.97
CA VAL A 24 27.47 -39.73 2.00
C VAL A 24 27.10 -38.93 3.24
N PHE A 25 26.19 -37.97 3.08
CA PHE A 25 25.56 -37.26 4.19
C PHE A 25 24.19 -37.85 4.51
N ASN A 26 23.92 -38.05 5.78
CA ASN A 26 22.61 -38.43 6.30
C ASN A 26 22.21 -37.46 7.41
N VAL A 27 21.07 -36.79 7.28
CA VAL A 27 20.51 -35.97 8.35
C VAL A 27 19.73 -36.87 9.30
N LEU A 28 20.09 -36.86 10.57
CA LEU A 28 19.41 -37.62 11.61
C LEU A 28 18.19 -36.84 12.11
N ALA A 29 17.06 -37.52 12.28
CA ALA A 29 15.82 -36.89 12.77
C ALA A 29 15.87 -36.56 14.27
N GLU A 30 16.75 -37.23 15.03
CA GLU A 30 16.86 -37.04 16.46
C GLU A 30 17.38 -35.63 16.79
N GLY A 31 16.60 -34.88 17.58
CA GLY A 31 16.92 -33.52 17.98
C GLY A 31 16.80 -32.47 16.86
N ALA A 32 16.33 -32.86 15.66
CA ALA A 32 16.17 -31.93 14.55
C ALA A 32 15.01 -30.94 14.82
N THR A 33 15.28 -29.65 14.67
CA THR A 33 14.30 -28.58 14.82
C THR A 33 14.59 -27.45 13.83
N TYR A 34 13.53 -26.89 13.24
CA TYR A 34 13.63 -25.65 12.46
C TYR A 34 13.47 -24.39 13.33
N GLY A 35 13.37 -24.56 14.64
CA GLY A 35 13.18 -23.49 15.61
C GLY A 35 11.90 -22.70 15.42
N ALA A 36 11.78 -21.61 16.17
CA ALA A 36 10.74 -20.60 16.01
C ALA A 36 11.37 -19.21 16.07
N ALA A 37 10.73 -18.23 15.43
CA ALA A 37 11.14 -16.84 15.55
C ALA A 37 10.97 -16.37 17.01
N THR A 38 11.99 -15.73 17.57
CA THR A 38 11.94 -15.29 18.97
C THR A 38 11.26 -13.92 19.06
N SER A 39 10.11 -13.80 19.73
CA SER A 39 9.44 -12.50 19.88
C SER A 39 10.24 -11.57 20.78
N VAL A 40 10.61 -10.39 20.27
CA VAL A 40 11.15 -9.30 21.08
C VAL A 40 9.98 -8.45 21.54
N ARG A 41 9.79 -8.34 22.85
CA ARG A 41 8.64 -7.66 23.45
C ARG A 41 9.11 -6.42 24.21
N GLU A 42 8.36 -5.35 24.07
CA GLU A 42 8.50 -4.13 24.87
C GLU A 42 7.39 -4.11 25.91
N ILE A 43 7.75 -3.78 27.15
CA ILE A 43 6.80 -3.55 28.25
C ILE A 43 6.44 -2.07 28.22
N VAL A 44 5.19 -1.77 27.88
CA VAL A 44 4.63 -0.42 27.96
C VAL A 44 4.07 -0.25 29.35
N VAL A 45 4.80 0.49 30.18
CA VAL A 45 4.37 0.83 31.55
C VAL A 45 3.16 1.75 31.44
N SER A 46 1.99 1.24 31.83
CA SER A 46 0.77 2.04 31.87
C SER A 46 0.77 2.89 33.13
N LEU A 47 0.94 4.20 32.98
CA LEU A 47 0.75 5.11 34.10
C LEU A 47 -0.75 5.09 34.46
N LEU A 48 -1.07 4.52 35.63
CA LEU A 48 -2.40 4.49 36.27
C LEU A 48 -3.34 3.29 35.95
N ALA A 49 -2.87 2.24 35.28
CA ALA A 49 -3.64 0.99 35.15
C ALA A 49 -2.91 -0.19 35.80
N ASP A 50 -3.64 -1.08 36.47
CA ASP A 50 -3.07 -2.33 36.99
C ASP A 50 -2.69 -3.27 35.83
N GLY A 51 -1.42 -3.68 35.79
CA GLY A 51 -0.87 -4.60 34.81
C GLY A 51 0.01 -3.96 33.74
N ASP A 52 0.93 -4.75 33.19
CA ASP A 52 1.84 -4.36 32.12
C ASP A 52 1.25 -4.68 30.75
N LEU A 53 1.30 -3.71 29.82
CA LEU A 53 0.96 -3.95 28.42
C LEU A 53 2.23 -4.40 27.69
N THR A 54 2.27 -5.66 27.24
CA THR A 54 3.39 -6.14 26.40
C THR A 54 3.04 -6.04 24.92
N ARG A 55 3.90 -5.39 24.14
CA ARG A 55 3.79 -5.33 22.67
C ARG A 55 4.97 -6.03 22.03
N THR A 56 4.73 -6.96 21.11
CA THR A 56 5.79 -7.50 20.25
C THR A 56 6.24 -6.42 19.29
N THR A 57 7.50 -5.99 19.38
CA THR A 57 8.06 -4.94 18.52
C THR A 57 8.70 -5.52 17.27
N ARG A 58 9.34 -6.69 17.39
CA ARG A 58 9.95 -7.41 16.26
C ARG A 58 10.14 -8.89 16.58
N TYR A 59 10.52 -9.65 15.57
CA TYR A 59 11.00 -11.02 15.73
C TYR A 59 12.52 -11.06 15.55
N GLY A 60 13.21 -11.68 16.53
CA GLY A 60 14.62 -12.03 16.44
C GLY A 60 14.82 -13.31 15.64
N ASN A 61 16.08 -13.60 15.34
CA ASN A 61 16.49 -14.79 14.60
C ASN A 61 15.95 -16.08 15.22
N ARG A 62 15.78 -17.09 14.36
CA ARG A 62 15.42 -18.44 14.77
C ARG A 62 16.66 -19.34 14.72
N GLU A 63 16.67 -20.38 15.54
CA GLU A 63 17.76 -21.36 15.57
C GLU A 63 17.27 -22.68 14.96
N VAL A 64 17.95 -23.13 13.90
CA VAL A 64 17.70 -24.42 13.25
C VAL A 64 18.82 -25.37 13.65
N THR A 65 18.48 -26.53 14.19
CA THR A 65 19.48 -27.50 14.68
C THR A 65 19.19 -28.87 14.12
N PHE A 66 20.20 -29.58 13.62
CA PHE A 66 20.09 -30.97 13.21
C PHE A 66 21.45 -31.68 13.27
N ALA A 67 21.44 -33.01 13.37
CA ALA A 67 22.67 -33.80 13.33
C ALA A 67 22.92 -34.33 11.91
N VAL A 68 24.14 -34.17 11.42
CA VAL A 68 24.61 -34.67 10.13
C VAL A 68 25.60 -35.80 10.38
N GLU A 69 25.23 -37.00 9.92
CA GLU A 69 26.11 -38.16 9.88
C GLU A 69 26.83 -38.21 8.52
N ILE A 70 28.15 -38.35 8.56
CA ILE A 70 29.02 -38.50 7.40
C ILE A 70 29.52 -39.95 7.41
N THR A 71 29.29 -40.66 6.31
CA THR A 71 29.80 -42.03 6.11
C THR A 71 30.62 -42.10 4.83
N GLY A 72 31.55 -43.05 4.74
CA GLY A 72 32.34 -43.22 3.53
C GLY A 72 33.16 -44.52 3.49
N PRO A 73 33.76 -44.85 2.34
CA PRO A 73 34.53 -46.08 2.17
C PRO A 73 35.85 -46.08 2.97
N SER A 74 36.33 -44.91 3.40
CA SER A 74 37.56 -44.74 4.19
C SER A 74 37.44 -43.53 5.13
N LEU A 75 38.28 -43.47 6.16
CA LEU A 75 38.38 -42.28 7.02
C LEU A 75 38.82 -41.02 6.26
N ALA A 76 39.60 -41.18 5.19
CA ALA A 76 39.96 -40.07 4.31
C ALA A 76 38.73 -39.51 3.56
N ALA A 77 37.81 -40.38 3.12
CA ALA A 77 36.55 -39.95 2.51
C ALA A 77 35.66 -39.20 3.52
N VAL A 78 35.56 -39.71 4.75
CA VAL A 78 34.83 -39.04 5.84
C VAL A 78 35.42 -37.66 6.14
N ALA A 79 36.75 -37.54 6.22
CA ALA A 79 37.42 -36.25 6.41
C ALA A 79 37.18 -35.27 5.25
N ARG A 80 37.04 -35.76 4.01
CA ARG A 80 36.63 -34.93 2.86
C ARG A 80 35.18 -34.46 2.98
N GLY A 81 34.27 -35.33 3.41
CA GLY A 81 32.89 -34.95 3.71
C GLY A 81 32.81 -33.91 4.82
N GLU A 82 33.61 -34.07 5.89
CA GLU A 82 33.72 -33.08 6.97
C GLU A 82 34.23 -31.73 6.45
N ALA A 83 35.27 -31.73 5.60
CA ALA A 83 35.78 -30.51 4.99
C ALA A 83 34.74 -29.83 4.08
N ALA A 84 33.93 -30.61 3.35
CA ALA A 84 32.85 -30.10 2.52
C ALA A 84 31.75 -29.44 3.39
N LEU A 85 31.31 -30.13 4.46
CA LEU A 85 30.35 -29.58 5.42
C LEU A 85 30.90 -28.30 6.07
N ARG A 86 32.14 -28.34 6.56
CA ARG A 86 32.81 -27.17 7.16
C ARG A 86 32.94 -26.01 6.18
N GLY A 87 33.00 -26.28 4.88
CA GLY A 87 33.04 -25.28 3.81
C GLY A 87 31.76 -24.44 3.70
N GLU A 88 30.61 -24.95 4.14
CA GLU A 88 29.33 -24.22 4.16
C GLU A 88 29.06 -23.53 5.52
N ILE A 89 29.75 -23.95 6.59
CA ILE A 89 29.58 -23.42 7.95
C ILE A 89 30.35 -22.10 8.15
N GLY A 90 29.77 -21.17 8.92
CA GLY A 90 30.34 -19.86 9.23
C GLY A 90 30.17 -18.81 8.11
N LYS A 91 29.28 -19.05 7.15
CA LYS A 91 28.97 -18.15 6.03
C LYS A 91 27.47 -17.84 6.00
N SER A 92 27.11 -16.63 5.53
CA SER A 92 25.74 -16.33 5.14
C SER A 92 25.34 -17.20 3.96
N ASN A 93 24.23 -17.92 4.07
CA ASN A 93 23.82 -18.93 3.09
C ASN A 93 22.33 -19.22 3.15
N THR A 94 21.87 -20.29 2.53
CA THR A 94 20.48 -20.74 2.59
C THR A 94 20.39 -22.21 2.99
N LEU A 95 19.45 -22.53 3.88
CA LEU A 95 19.02 -23.91 4.10
C LEU A 95 17.71 -24.11 3.34
N THR A 96 17.73 -24.97 2.33
CA THR A 96 16.54 -25.33 1.56
C THR A 96 16.05 -26.70 2.00
N TRP A 97 14.81 -26.76 2.49
CA TRP A 97 14.14 -27.99 2.86
C TRP A 97 12.93 -28.22 1.96
N GLN A 98 12.88 -29.36 1.27
CA GLN A 98 11.72 -29.78 0.50
C GLN A 98 11.15 -31.07 1.08
N PRO A 99 9.99 -31.02 1.75
CA PRO A 99 9.28 -32.21 2.17
C PRO A 99 8.78 -33.01 0.96
N ALA A 100 8.58 -34.32 1.14
CA ALA A 100 7.99 -35.15 0.09
C ALA A 100 6.57 -34.68 -0.24
N GLY A 101 6.34 -34.27 -1.50
CA GLY A 101 5.02 -33.83 -1.96
C GLY A 101 4.61 -32.41 -1.55
N ALA A 102 5.55 -31.60 -1.03
CA ALA A 102 5.30 -30.21 -0.66
C ALA A 102 6.29 -29.24 -1.34
N VAL A 103 5.98 -27.95 -1.27
CA VAL A 103 6.87 -26.90 -1.76
C VAL A 103 8.12 -26.76 -0.91
N ALA A 104 9.21 -26.41 -1.56
CA ALA A 104 10.48 -26.15 -0.89
C ALA A 104 10.41 -24.86 -0.06
N THR A 105 10.95 -24.93 1.15
CA THR A 105 11.05 -23.87 2.15
C THR A 105 12.50 -23.46 2.29
N VAL A 106 12.78 -22.16 2.25
CA VAL A 106 14.14 -21.62 2.40
C VAL A 106 14.26 -20.87 3.72
N PHE A 107 15.30 -21.17 4.49
CA PHE A 107 15.74 -20.39 5.64
C PHE A 107 17.01 -19.64 5.27
N ASP A 108 16.99 -18.31 5.40
CA ASP A 108 18.18 -17.49 5.17
C ASP A 108 19.10 -17.61 6.39
N VAL A 109 20.26 -18.27 6.22
CA VAL A 109 21.25 -18.51 7.26
C VAL A 109 22.14 -17.27 7.39
N ILE A 110 22.20 -16.71 8.59
CA ILE A 110 23.03 -15.55 8.92
C ILE A 110 24.36 -16.01 9.49
N ASP A 111 24.32 -17.01 10.37
CA ASP A 111 25.51 -17.61 10.98
C ASP A 111 25.28 -19.11 11.22
N SER A 112 26.36 -19.87 11.39
CA SER A 112 26.28 -21.30 11.63
C SER A 112 27.48 -21.83 12.41
N GLU A 113 27.21 -22.78 13.30
CA GLU A 113 28.21 -23.51 14.06
C GLU A 113 28.08 -25.02 13.84
N MET A 114 29.17 -25.73 14.07
CA MET A 114 29.25 -27.17 13.92
C MET A 114 30.07 -27.74 15.08
N ARG A 115 29.53 -28.77 15.74
CA ARG A 115 30.19 -29.48 16.85
C ARG A 115 30.20 -30.98 16.59
N GLN A 116 31.36 -31.61 16.67
CA GLN A 116 31.46 -33.07 16.56
C GLN A 116 30.90 -33.75 17.80
N THR A 117 30.10 -34.80 17.61
CA THR A 117 29.76 -35.77 18.65
C THR A 117 30.72 -36.94 18.51
N PHE A 118 31.75 -36.98 19.35
CA PHE A 118 32.77 -38.02 19.27
C PHE A 118 32.23 -39.36 19.76
N ASP A 119 32.40 -40.39 18.94
CA ASP A 119 32.06 -41.79 19.21
C ASP A 119 33.17 -42.65 18.56
N ASP A 120 33.93 -43.36 19.39
CA ASP A 120 35.06 -44.18 18.98
C ASP A 120 34.65 -45.41 18.17
N LEU A 121 33.50 -46.01 18.49
CA LEU A 121 32.91 -47.10 17.72
C LEU A 121 32.41 -46.63 16.36
N ALA A 122 31.89 -45.40 16.26
CA ALA A 122 31.50 -44.80 15.00
C ALA A 122 32.72 -44.53 14.09
N GLU A 123 33.83 -44.04 14.64
CA GLU A 123 35.09 -43.87 13.90
C GLU A 123 35.60 -45.20 13.31
N LEU A 124 35.56 -46.29 14.09
CA LEU A 124 35.90 -47.63 13.59
C LEU A 124 34.98 -48.08 12.43
N ARG A 125 33.73 -47.62 12.43
CA ARG A 125 32.75 -47.85 11.37
C ARG A 125 32.83 -46.82 10.23
N ARG A 126 33.85 -45.95 10.22
CA ARG A 126 34.07 -44.91 9.20
C ARG A 126 32.88 -43.96 9.13
N ARG A 127 32.45 -43.49 10.30
CA ARG A 127 31.29 -42.62 10.51
C ARG A 127 31.63 -41.51 11.47
N ARG A 128 31.21 -40.28 11.17
CA ARG A 128 31.26 -39.13 12.08
C ARG A 128 29.92 -38.43 12.13
N THR A 129 29.53 -37.97 13.31
CA THR A 129 28.30 -37.19 13.49
C THR A 129 28.64 -35.79 13.98
N PHE A 130 28.03 -34.79 13.35
CA PHE A 130 28.16 -33.40 13.70
C PHE A 130 26.80 -32.81 14.01
N VAL A 131 26.67 -32.11 15.13
CA VAL A 131 25.53 -31.23 15.40
C VAL A 131 25.79 -29.92 14.69
N VAL A 132 24.88 -29.53 13.81
CA VAL A 132 24.91 -28.27 13.07
C VAL A 132 23.80 -27.39 13.62
N THR A 133 24.17 -26.19 14.08
CA THR A 133 23.24 -25.16 14.55
C THR A 133 23.35 -23.98 13.60
N LEU A 134 22.23 -23.55 13.03
CA LEU A 134 22.14 -22.43 12.10
C LEU A 134 21.32 -21.32 12.73
N THR A 135 21.89 -20.13 12.82
CA THR A 135 21.15 -18.92 13.15
C THR A 135 20.56 -18.36 11.86
N CYS A 136 19.25 -18.47 11.71
CA CYS A 136 18.53 -18.05 10.52
C CYS A 136 17.71 -16.78 10.75
N ALA A 137 17.40 -16.06 9.68
CA ALA A 137 16.38 -15.03 9.69
C ALA A 137 15.07 -15.57 10.31
N PRO A 138 14.26 -14.71 10.96
CA PRO A 138 13.10 -15.13 11.76
C PRO A 138 12.10 -16.00 10.98
N HIS A 139 11.89 -15.68 9.70
CA HIS A 139 10.83 -16.26 8.89
C HIS A 139 11.39 -17.04 7.71
N ALA A 140 10.77 -18.16 7.38
CA ALA A 140 11.10 -18.90 6.18
C ALA A 140 10.51 -18.22 4.95
N ARG A 141 11.07 -18.50 3.76
CA ARG A 141 10.63 -17.89 2.51
C ARG A 141 10.51 -18.88 1.35
N SER A 142 9.93 -18.41 0.25
CA SER A 142 9.83 -19.14 -1.00
C SER A 142 11.21 -19.27 -1.66
N VAL A 143 11.40 -20.35 -2.43
CA VAL A 143 12.63 -20.53 -3.24
C VAL A 143 12.71 -19.47 -4.33
N ASN A 144 11.63 -19.28 -5.06
CA ASN A 144 11.57 -18.35 -6.18
C ASN A 144 10.98 -17.01 -5.73
N PRO A 145 11.47 -15.89 -6.27
CA PRO A 145 10.82 -14.60 -6.07
C PRO A 145 9.48 -14.55 -6.79
N VAL A 146 8.54 -13.82 -6.21
CA VAL A 146 7.27 -13.45 -6.81
C VAL A 146 7.39 -12.02 -7.31
N VAL A 147 6.99 -11.80 -8.56
CA VAL A 147 6.89 -10.46 -9.15
C VAL A 147 5.43 -10.06 -9.14
N ILE A 148 5.11 -8.96 -8.46
CA ILE A 148 3.81 -8.31 -8.53
C ILE A 148 3.93 -7.24 -9.62
N PRO A 149 3.35 -7.44 -10.80
CA PRO A 149 3.58 -6.54 -11.93
C PRO A 149 2.98 -5.16 -11.67
N ALA A 150 3.55 -4.16 -12.34
CA ALA A 150 2.98 -2.82 -12.41
C ALA A 150 1.59 -2.87 -13.04
N LEU A 151 0.72 -1.94 -12.64
CA LEU A 151 -0.50 -1.72 -13.41
C LEU A 151 -0.12 -1.19 -14.80
N PRO A 152 -0.85 -1.57 -15.86
CA PRO A 152 -0.67 -1.01 -17.18
C PRO A 152 -0.67 0.52 -17.13
N SER A 153 0.16 1.17 -17.96
CA SER A 153 0.18 2.63 -18.07
C SER A 153 -1.17 3.14 -18.58
N GLY A 154 -1.79 4.05 -17.84
CA GLY A 154 -3.15 4.55 -18.09
C GLY A 154 -4.17 3.94 -17.13
N SER A 155 -5.31 4.63 -16.96
CA SER A 155 -6.39 4.14 -16.09
C SER A 155 -6.90 2.79 -16.60
N THR A 156 -6.70 1.71 -15.85
CA THR A 156 -7.38 0.41 -16.06
C THR A 156 -8.82 0.52 -15.56
N THR A 157 -9.56 1.43 -16.19
CA THR A 157 -11.01 1.52 -16.03
C THR A 157 -11.65 0.50 -16.94
N ALA A 158 -12.34 -0.46 -16.36
CA ALA A 158 -13.19 -1.38 -17.10
C ALA A 158 -14.63 -0.90 -16.99
N LEU A 159 -15.28 -0.74 -18.14
CA LEU A 159 -16.69 -0.37 -18.21
C LEU A 159 -17.53 -1.46 -17.55
N VAL A 160 -18.37 -1.06 -16.59
CA VAL A 160 -19.41 -1.91 -16.01
C VAL A 160 -20.72 -1.68 -16.76
N ASP A 161 -21.07 -0.41 -16.98
CA ASP A 161 -22.27 0.00 -17.69
C ASP A 161 -22.13 1.45 -18.16
N ASN A 162 -22.41 1.75 -19.43
CA ASN A 162 -22.38 3.12 -19.98
C ASN A 162 -23.71 3.86 -19.79
N CYS A 163 -24.68 3.23 -19.12
CA CYS A 163 -25.97 3.79 -18.70
C CYS A 163 -26.77 4.45 -19.84
N ASN A 164 -26.54 4.04 -21.10
CA ASN A 164 -27.07 4.72 -22.29
C ASN A 164 -28.32 4.06 -22.88
N THR A 165 -28.75 2.92 -22.34
CA THR A 165 -29.84 2.12 -22.88
C THR A 165 -30.83 1.76 -21.79
N GLU A 166 -32.11 1.99 -22.08
CA GLU A 166 -33.21 1.47 -21.26
C GLU A 166 -33.28 -0.04 -21.41
N GLY A 167 -33.43 -0.77 -20.32
CA GLY A 167 -33.47 -2.23 -20.37
C GLY A 167 -33.67 -2.89 -19.02
N PRO A 168 -33.88 -4.22 -19.01
CA PRO A 168 -34.16 -5.00 -17.79
C PRO A 168 -32.99 -5.02 -16.79
N ALA A 169 -31.81 -4.54 -17.21
CA ALA A 169 -30.63 -4.45 -16.37
C ALA A 169 -30.79 -3.42 -15.23
N TRP A 170 -31.67 -2.42 -15.38
CA TRP A 170 -31.87 -1.37 -14.39
C TRP A 170 -33.29 -1.39 -13.81
N THR A 171 -33.39 -1.35 -12.48
CA THR A 171 -34.65 -1.13 -11.77
C THR A 171 -34.54 0.11 -10.90
N ALA A 172 -35.67 0.81 -10.71
CA ALA A 172 -35.72 1.98 -9.85
C ALA A 172 -36.81 1.82 -8.79
N THR A 173 -36.61 2.46 -7.63
CA THR A 173 -37.69 2.65 -6.66
C THR A 173 -37.73 4.06 -6.12
N ARG A 174 -38.93 4.50 -5.77
CA ARG A 174 -39.20 5.72 -5.01
C ARG A 174 -39.93 5.33 -3.74
N ASN A 175 -39.35 5.64 -2.58
CA ASN A 175 -39.89 5.26 -1.26
C ASN A 175 -40.23 3.75 -1.16
N GLY A 176 -39.45 2.90 -1.84
CA GLY A 176 -39.66 1.46 -1.90
C GLY A 176 -40.72 0.99 -2.91
N ALA A 177 -41.49 1.89 -3.52
CA ALA A 177 -42.40 1.57 -4.61
C ALA A 177 -41.65 1.52 -5.95
N SER A 178 -42.00 0.57 -6.82
CA SER A 178 -41.38 0.43 -8.13
C SER A 178 -41.57 1.69 -8.98
N ALA A 179 -40.48 2.14 -9.59
CA ALA A 179 -40.44 3.24 -10.54
C ALA A 179 -39.72 2.80 -11.82
N ALA A 180 -39.92 3.52 -12.92
CA ALA A 180 -39.20 3.27 -14.16
C ALA A 180 -37.81 3.89 -14.09
N ALA A 181 -36.77 3.08 -14.35
CA ALA A 181 -35.45 3.60 -14.70
C ALA A 181 -35.48 3.98 -16.19
N THR A 182 -35.18 5.23 -16.51
CA THR A 182 -35.33 5.75 -17.88
C THR A 182 -34.14 6.60 -18.29
N THR A 183 -33.87 6.65 -19.59
CA THR A 183 -32.87 7.55 -20.20
C THR A 183 -33.45 8.89 -20.63
N PHE A 184 -34.78 9.03 -20.56
CA PHE A 184 -35.51 10.24 -20.96
C PHE A 184 -34.98 11.52 -20.29
N TRP A 185 -34.48 11.43 -19.05
CA TRP A 185 -34.02 12.58 -18.28
C TRP A 185 -32.74 13.21 -18.82
N GLU A 186 -31.82 12.39 -19.34
CA GLU A 186 -30.55 12.85 -19.87
C GLU A 186 -29.99 11.82 -20.85
N ALA A 187 -29.71 12.25 -22.08
CA ALA A 187 -29.13 11.39 -23.09
C ALA A 187 -27.77 10.84 -22.61
N GLY A 188 -27.60 9.53 -22.64
CA GLY A 188 -26.38 8.86 -22.16
C GLY A 188 -26.34 8.64 -20.65
N ALA A 189 -27.45 8.79 -19.94
CA ALA A 189 -27.56 8.45 -18.53
C ALA A 189 -28.87 7.71 -18.23
N ILE A 190 -28.86 6.87 -17.20
CA ILE A 190 -30.05 6.22 -16.64
C ILE A 190 -30.45 6.95 -15.37
N GLY A 191 -31.73 7.25 -15.22
CA GLY A 191 -32.22 8.03 -14.10
C GLY A 191 -33.58 7.61 -13.60
N VAL A 192 -33.82 7.95 -12.34
CA VAL A 192 -35.15 8.01 -11.73
C VAL A 192 -35.29 9.40 -11.12
N ALA A 193 -36.28 10.16 -11.58
CA ALA A 193 -36.51 11.52 -11.13
C ALA A 193 -37.98 11.87 -11.20
N GLU A 194 -38.36 12.91 -10.47
CA GLU A 194 -39.65 13.57 -10.58
C GLU A 194 -39.43 15.07 -10.73
N LEU A 195 -40.09 15.66 -11.74
CA LEU A 195 -39.89 17.06 -12.14
C LEU A 195 -40.99 18.02 -11.66
N ASP A 196 -42.02 17.52 -10.98
CA ASP A 196 -43.17 18.34 -10.62
C ASP A 196 -43.81 17.86 -9.32
N ASN A 197 -43.03 17.89 -8.25
CA ASN A 197 -43.54 17.56 -6.93
C ASN A 197 -44.08 18.84 -6.29
N ALA A 198 -45.22 19.36 -6.79
CA ALA A 198 -45.92 20.51 -6.22
C ALA A 198 -46.30 20.30 -4.73
N THR A 199 -46.18 19.07 -4.22
CA THR A 199 -46.47 18.66 -2.83
C THR A 199 -45.40 17.70 -2.29
N GLY A 200 -44.11 17.98 -2.52
CA GLY A 200 -43.02 17.11 -2.06
C GLY A 200 -43.09 16.76 -0.57
N THR A 201 -43.46 15.50 -0.25
CA THR A 201 -43.40 14.95 1.10
C THR A 201 -41.98 14.47 1.37
N ALA A 202 -41.05 15.38 1.65
CA ALA A 202 -39.77 14.98 2.21
C ALA A 202 -39.99 14.30 3.58
N PRO A 203 -39.23 13.26 3.93
CA PRO A 203 -38.08 12.73 3.21
C PRO A 203 -38.45 11.77 2.07
N GLU A 204 -37.81 11.92 0.91
CA GLU A 204 -37.95 10.97 -0.21
C GLU A 204 -36.67 10.18 -0.44
N THR A 205 -36.85 8.90 -0.77
CA THR A 205 -35.78 7.95 -1.04
C THR A 205 -35.84 7.47 -2.48
N TRP A 206 -34.71 7.55 -3.17
CA TRP A 206 -34.54 7.19 -4.56
C TRP A 206 -33.50 6.09 -4.67
N THR A 207 -33.84 5.00 -5.36
CA THR A 207 -32.87 3.94 -5.65
C THR A 207 -32.80 3.61 -7.13
N LEU A 208 -31.58 3.34 -7.59
CA LEU A 208 -31.29 2.74 -8.89
C LEU A 208 -30.48 1.47 -8.68
N THR A 209 -30.97 0.35 -9.19
CA THR A 209 -30.31 -0.95 -9.06
C THR A 209 -29.93 -1.48 -10.42
N ARG A 210 -28.63 -1.70 -10.62
CA ARG A 210 -28.08 -2.40 -11.77
C ARG A 210 -27.94 -3.88 -11.44
N THR A 211 -28.69 -4.72 -12.14
CA THR A 211 -28.61 -6.17 -12.03
C THR A 211 -27.49 -6.72 -12.92
N GLY A 212 -26.93 -7.87 -12.54
CA GLY A 212 -25.89 -8.56 -13.30
C GLY A 212 -24.55 -8.58 -12.58
N SER A 213 -23.82 -9.67 -12.78
CA SER A 213 -22.58 -9.94 -12.05
C SER A 213 -21.47 -8.93 -12.40
N VAL A 214 -20.77 -8.45 -11.38
CA VAL A 214 -19.55 -7.63 -11.48
C VAL A 214 -18.48 -8.23 -10.58
N ASN A 215 -17.36 -8.60 -11.17
CA ASN A 215 -16.21 -9.15 -10.45
C ASN A 215 -15.20 -8.05 -10.12
N PHE A 216 -14.89 -7.83 -8.84
CA PHE A 216 -13.92 -6.81 -8.41
C PHE A 216 -12.57 -7.41 -8.00
N SER A 217 -12.28 -8.68 -8.33
CA SER A 217 -11.05 -9.37 -7.91
C SER A 217 -9.75 -8.73 -8.41
N THR A 218 -9.78 -8.12 -9.60
CA THR A 218 -8.62 -7.43 -10.20
C THR A 218 -8.75 -5.90 -10.20
N THR A 219 -9.93 -5.38 -9.88
CA THR A 219 -10.27 -3.95 -9.90
C THR A 219 -11.13 -3.65 -8.67
N ARG A 220 -10.47 -3.21 -7.59
CA ARG A 220 -11.04 -3.11 -6.25
C ARG A 220 -12.04 -1.96 -6.05
N TYR A 221 -12.13 -1.01 -6.96
CA TYR A 221 -12.93 0.20 -6.76
C TYR A 221 -14.07 0.29 -7.78
N LEU A 222 -15.26 0.63 -7.30
CA LEU A 222 -16.41 1.02 -8.12
C LEU A 222 -16.40 2.53 -8.29
N VAL A 223 -16.53 3.01 -9.53
CA VAL A 223 -16.62 4.43 -9.87
C VAL A 223 -17.93 4.68 -10.60
N ALA A 224 -18.76 5.58 -10.07
CA ALA A 224 -19.97 6.03 -10.74
C ALA A 224 -19.89 7.51 -11.06
N GLU A 225 -20.32 7.90 -12.24
CA GLU A 225 -20.63 9.29 -12.56
C GLU A 225 -22.12 9.50 -12.34
N LEU A 226 -22.47 10.26 -11.31
CA LEU A 226 -23.84 10.43 -10.87
C LEU A 226 -24.20 11.89 -10.60
N ARG A 227 -25.49 12.17 -10.66
CA ARG A 227 -26.08 13.45 -10.27
C ARG A 227 -27.27 13.18 -9.36
N VAL A 228 -27.32 13.95 -8.27
CA VAL A 228 -28.49 14.05 -7.41
C VAL A 228 -29.27 15.30 -7.81
N MET A 229 -30.57 15.17 -8.02
CA MET A 229 -31.46 16.30 -8.30
C MET A 229 -32.10 16.80 -7.01
N GLY A 230 -32.29 18.12 -6.89
CA GLY A 230 -32.98 18.70 -5.73
C GLY A 230 -32.19 18.70 -4.43
N SER A 231 -30.87 18.57 -4.49
CA SER A 231 -30.05 18.71 -3.30
C SER A 231 -28.71 19.32 -3.64
N THR A 232 -28.19 20.14 -2.75
CA THR A 232 -26.77 20.51 -2.74
C THR A 232 -25.91 19.39 -2.13
N SER A 233 -26.53 18.39 -1.50
CA SER A 233 -25.85 17.22 -0.96
C SER A 233 -25.68 16.13 -2.01
N THR A 234 -24.46 15.60 -2.11
CA THR A 234 -24.09 14.49 -3.00
C THR A 234 -24.04 13.15 -2.28
N THR A 235 -24.66 13.03 -1.09
CA THR A 235 -24.64 11.78 -0.32
C THR A 235 -25.42 10.71 -1.08
N VAL A 236 -24.69 9.84 -1.75
CA VAL A 236 -25.18 8.62 -2.40
C VAL A 236 -24.46 7.44 -1.77
N ILE A 237 -25.24 6.46 -1.33
CA ILE A 237 -24.73 5.20 -0.78
C ILE A 237 -24.76 4.17 -1.90
N ALA A 238 -23.67 3.46 -2.11
CA ALA A 238 -23.66 2.27 -2.96
C ALA A 238 -23.75 1.02 -2.09
N ILE A 239 -24.61 0.09 -2.50
CA ILE A 239 -24.89 -1.17 -1.81
C ILE A 239 -24.71 -2.27 -2.84
N ILE A 240 -23.99 -3.33 -2.49
CA ILE A 240 -23.87 -4.50 -3.36
C ILE A 240 -24.52 -5.72 -2.73
N ASP A 241 -25.23 -6.47 -3.58
CA ASP A 241 -25.63 -7.83 -3.27
C ASP A 241 -24.50 -8.76 -3.71
N SER A 242 -24.06 -9.66 -2.83
CA SER A 242 -22.98 -10.61 -3.09
C SER A 242 -23.46 -12.07 -3.07
N GLY A 243 -24.78 -12.29 -2.99
CA GLY A 243 -25.36 -13.61 -2.73
C GLY A 243 -25.19 -14.09 -1.28
N LEU A 244 -24.68 -13.21 -0.41
CA LEU A 244 -24.63 -13.40 1.04
C LEU A 244 -25.95 -12.94 1.69
N PRO A 245 -26.32 -13.45 2.89
CA PRO A 245 -27.61 -13.13 3.54
C PRO A 245 -27.80 -11.65 3.89
N THR A 246 -26.75 -10.84 3.86
CA THR A 246 -26.81 -9.39 4.09
C THR A 246 -26.14 -8.64 2.95
N GLN A 247 -26.86 -7.66 2.39
CA GLN A 247 -26.29 -6.69 1.46
C GLN A 247 -25.15 -5.91 2.13
N ARG A 248 -24.08 -5.62 1.39
CA ARG A 248 -22.93 -4.87 1.89
C ARG A 248 -23.02 -3.41 1.43
N ILE A 249 -23.09 -2.50 2.39
CA ILE A 249 -22.89 -1.06 2.13
C ILE A 249 -21.42 -0.86 1.79
N LEU A 250 -21.15 -0.25 0.64
CA LEU A 250 -19.79 0.06 0.24
C LEU A 250 -19.27 1.29 0.96
N GLN A 251 -18.00 1.26 1.33
CA GLN A 251 -17.32 2.40 1.91
C GLN A 251 -17.10 3.46 0.83
N HIS A 252 -17.56 4.68 1.09
CA HIS A 252 -17.33 5.84 0.24
C HIS A 252 -15.86 6.27 0.34
N LEU A 253 -15.23 6.54 -0.81
CA LEU A 253 -13.81 6.88 -0.88
C LEU A 253 -13.53 8.29 -1.40
N GLU A 254 -14.34 8.79 -2.34
CA GLU A 254 -14.18 10.12 -2.93
C GLU A 254 -15.49 10.56 -3.59
N THR A 255 -15.77 11.87 -3.53
CA THR A 255 -16.70 12.54 -4.44
C THR A 255 -15.98 13.71 -5.10
N ARG A 256 -15.91 13.71 -6.43
CA ARG A 256 -15.28 14.77 -7.22
C ARG A 256 -16.30 15.37 -8.19
N LYS A 257 -16.40 16.70 -8.24
CA LYS A 257 -17.20 17.38 -9.28
C LYS A 257 -16.50 17.27 -10.64
N LEU A 258 -17.25 16.91 -11.68
CA LEU A 258 -16.73 16.84 -13.04
C LEU A 258 -16.55 18.25 -13.62
N THR A 259 -15.47 18.44 -14.40
CA THR A 259 -15.10 19.73 -14.99
C THR A 259 -15.61 19.90 -16.43
N ASP A 260 -16.47 19.01 -16.88
CA ASP A 260 -17.08 19.00 -18.23
C ASP A 260 -18.25 19.98 -18.37
N GLY A 261 -18.44 20.87 -17.37
CA GLY A 261 -19.56 21.79 -17.31
C GLY A 261 -20.88 21.15 -16.84
N SER A 262 -20.89 19.82 -16.60
CA SER A 262 -22.07 19.14 -16.08
C SER A 262 -22.23 19.34 -14.57
N SER A 263 -23.43 19.06 -14.07
CA SER A 263 -23.74 18.95 -12.63
C SER A 263 -23.46 17.55 -12.06
N HIS A 264 -22.70 16.71 -12.78
CA HIS A 264 -22.34 15.37 -12.33
C HIS A 264 -21.12 15.38 -11.39
N TYR A 265 -21.11 14.35 -10.56
CA TYR A 265 -20.04 14.01 -9.66
C TYR A 265 -19.55 12.61 -9.97
N GLN A 266 -18.24 12.43 -9.96
CA GLN A 266 -17.62 11.12 -9.91
C GLN A 266 -17.53 10.69 -8.44
N VAL A 267 -18.13 9.56 -8.12
CA VAL A 267 -18.12 8.98 -6.78
C VAL A 267 -17.44 7.62 -6.84
N THR A 268 -16.54 7.35 -5.89
CA THR A 268 -15.79 6.10 -5.84
C THR A 268 -16.01 5.38 -4.52
N TRP A 269 -16.13 4.05 -4.58
CA TRP A 269 -16.32 3.19 -3.41
C TRP A 269 -15.37 1.99 -3.41
N ASP A 270 -15.06 1.47 -2.22
CA ASP A 270 -14.27 0.24 -2.02
C ASP A 270 -15.16 -1.01 -2.12
N THR A 271 -14.78 -1.95 -3.01
CA THR A 271 -15.46 -3.23 -3.24
C THR A 271 -14.62 -4.47 -2.86
N THR A 272 -13.58 -4.29 -2.04
CA THR A 272 -12.62 -5.34 -1.66
C THR A 272 -13.26 -6.66 -1.27
N GLY A 273 -12.81 -7.72 -1.94
CA GLY A 273 -13.18 -9.09 -1.59
C GLY A 273 -14.62 -9.42 -1.94
N VAL A 274 -15.24 -8.71 -2.90
CA VAL A 274 -16.63 -8.94 -3.27
C VAL A 274 -16.80 -9.17 -4.77
N THR A 275 -17.68 -10.10 -5.11
CA THR A 275 -18.33 -10.18 -6.41
C THR A 275 -19.77 -9.74 -6.21
N ALA A 276 -20.24 -8.77 -6.98
CA ALA A 276 -21.59 -8.25 -6.86
C ALA A 276 -22.52 -8.93 -7.86
N SER A 277 -23.67 -9.46 -7.44
CA SER A 277 -24.78 -9.89 -8.32
C SER A 277 -25.66 -8.70 -8.75
N SER A 278 -25.67 -7.64 -7.95
CA SER A 278 -26.30 -6.36 -8.26
C SER A 278 -25.61 -5.20 -7.52
N ILE A 279 -25.76 -3.99 -8.07
CA ILE A 279 -25.25 -2.75 -7.48
C ILE A 279 -26.43 -1.79 -7.34
N THR A 280 -26.74 -1.39 -6.12
CA THR A 280 -27.82 -0.44 -5.78
C THR A 280 -27.23 0.88 -5.35
N PHE A 281 -27.65 1.97 -5.97
CA PHE A 281 -27.34 3.33 -5.55
C PHE A 281 -28.55 3.90 -4.84
N TRP A 282 -28.33 4.47 -3.66
CA TRP A 282 -29.36 4.96 -2.77
C TRP A 282 -29.10 6.42 -2.44
N HIS A 283 -30.12 7.25 -2.64
CA HIS A 283 -30.09 8.66 -2.27
C HIS A 283 -31.36 9.00 -1.47
N ARG A 284 -31.20 9.85 -0.45
CA ARG A 284 -32.31 10.40 0.32
C ARG A 284 -32.23 11.91 0.36
N THR A 285 -33.32 12.55 -0.02
CA THR A 285 -33.50 13.99 0.13
C THR A 285 -34.42 14.27 1.31
N ASN A 286 -34.00 15.21 2.16
CA ASN A 286 -34.76 15.65 3.32
C ASN A 286 -35.31 17.08 3.14
N ASP A 287 -35.12 17.68 1.97
CA ASP A 287 -35.53 19.07 1.71
C ASP A 287 -36.88 19.12 0.98
N PRO A 288 -37.98 19.46 1.67
CA PRO A 288 -39.31 19.54 1.07
C PRO A 288 -39.47 20.72 0.11
N SER A 289 -38.53 21.68 0.07
CA SER A 289 -38.63 22.85 -0.80
C SER A 289 -38.20 22.59 -2.25
N GLN A 290 -37.71 21.39 -2.54
CA GLN A 290 -37.09 21.04 -3.81
C GLN A 290 -38.13 20.43 -4.74
N THR A 291 -38.49 21.16 -5.79
CA THR A 291 -39.51 20.76 -6.77
C THR A 291 -39.04 19.66 -7.75
N TYR A 292 -37.73 19.44 -7.82
CA TYR A 292 -37.08 18.46 -8.69
C TYR A 292 -36.26 17.52 -7.84
N GLN A 293 -36.54 16.23 -7.81
CA GLN A 293 -35.80 15.26 -6.99
C GLN A 293 -35.49 14.00 -7.79
N GLY A 294 -34.37 13.35 -7.50
CA GLY A 294 -34.00 12.15 -8.24
C GLY A 294 -32.53 11.80 -8.18
N LEU A 295 -32.21 10.67 -8.79
CA LEU A 295 -30.87 10.13 -8.94
C LEU A 295 -30.64 9.76 -10.41
N ILE A 296 -29.54 10.22 -10.97
CA ILE A 296 -29.14 9.97 -12.36
C ILE A 296 -27.71 9.43 -12.36
N ILE A 297 -27.45 8.41 -13.17
CA ILE A 297 -26.15 7.76 -13.33
C ILE A 297 -25.80 7.74 -14.81
N ARG A 298 -24.67 8.36 -15.15
CA ARG A 298 -24.18 8.47 -16.53
C ARG A 298 -23.21 7.35 -16.89
N ASN A 299 -22.43 6.88 -15.93
CA ASN A 299 -21.40 5.89 -16.21
C ASN A 299 -21.07 5.08 -14.96
N LEU A 300 -20.85 3.78 -15.13
CA LEU A 300 -20.34 2.87 -14.12
C LEU A 300 -19.07 2.20 -14.63
N ASN A 301 -17.98 2.37 -13.88
CA ASN A 301 -16.70 1.75 -14.16
C ASN A 301 -16.16 1.05 -12.91
N ARG A 302 -15.24 0.11 -13.11
CA ARG A 302 -14.39 -0.43 -12.05
C ARG A 302 -12.93 -0.10 -12.33
N THR A 303 -12.14 0.16 -11.29
CA THR A 303 -10.73 0.55 -11.41
C THR A 303 -9.87 -0.10 -10.32
N ALA A 304 -8.58 -0.27 -10.60
CA ALA A 304 -7.57 -0.68 -9.61
C ALA A 304 -6.88 0.52 -8.93
N LEU A 305 -7.15 1.74 -9.38
CA LEU A 305 -6.54 2.96 -8.88
C LEU A 305 -7.39 3.56 -7.74
N VAL A 306 -6.73 3.93 -6.65
CA VAL A 306 -7.39 4.68 -5.58
C VAL A 306 -7.82 6.07 -6.12
N PRO A 307 -9.03 6.55 -5.81
CA PRO A 307 -9.54 7.85 -6.25
C PRO A 307 -8.63 9.05 -5.91
N GLY A 308 -8.72 10.10 -6.73
CA GLY A 308 -8.05 11.39 -6.50
C GLY A 308 -6.57 11.48 -6.87
N VAL A 309 -6.02 10.48 -7.56
CA VAL A 309 -4.66 10.53 -8.11
C VAL A 309 -4.66 11.09 -9.54
N THR A 310 -3.67 11.90 -9.86
CA THR A 310 -3.50 12.48 -11.20
C THR A 310 -2.73 11.54 -12.12
N ALA A 311 -2.48 11.95 -13.37
CA ALA A 311 -1.60 11.19 -14.25
C ALA A 311 -0.21 10.94 -13.64
N ARG A 312 0.30 11.84 -12.79
CA ARG A 312 1.64 11.76 -12.18
C ARG A 312 1.67 11.03 -10.84
N GLN A 313 0.53 10.55 -10.38
CA GLN A 313 0.36 9.90 -9.09
C GLN A 313 -0.35 8.57 -9.28
N GLN A 314 0.04 7.56 -8.50
CA GLN A 314 -0.56 6.24 -8.51
C GLN A 314 -0.70 5.78 -7.07
N ALA A 315 -1.87 5.26 -6.73
CA ALA A 315 -2.09 4.54 -5.49
C ALA A 315 -2.78 3.22 -5.80
N ARG A 316 -2.22 2.13 -5.26
CA ARG A 316 -2.74 0.76 -5.42
C ARG A 316 -2.50 -0.03 -4.15
N VAL A 317 -3.19 -1.15 -4.02
CA VAL A 317 -2.90 -2.15 -3.01
C VAL A 317 -2.19 -3.34 -3.67
N ILE A 318 -1.15 -3.84 -3.03
CA ILE A 318 -0.49 -5.09 -3.41
C ILE A 318 -0.64 -6.12 -2.31
N THR A 319 -0.86 -7.38 -2.68
CA THR A 319 -1.01 -8.50 -1.74
C THR A 319 0.11 -9.49 -1.99
N PRO A 320 1.20 -9.43 -1.21
CA PRO A 320 2.33 -10.36 -1.30
C PRO A 320 1.94 -11.83 -1.10
N GLY A 321 0.98 -12.09 -0.22
CA GLY A 321 0.70 -13.41 0.31
C GLY A 321 1.71 -13.84 1.38
N GLY A 322 1.66 -15.11 1.77
CA GLY A 322 2.42 -15.61 2.93
C GLY A 322 1.69 -15.33 4.25
N THR A 323 2.36 -15.57 5.38
CA THR A 323 1.82 -15.29 6.72
C THR A 323 2.60 -14.23 7.47
N GLU A 324 3.73 -13.78 6.92
CA GLU A 324 4.64 -12.84 7.58
C GLU A 324 5.01 -11.71 6.62
N ARG A 325 5.48 -10.59 7.20
CA ARG A 325 5.94 -9.45 6.40
C ARG A 325 7.19 -9.80 5.61
N THR A 326 7.25 -9.27 4.39
CA THR A 326 8.34 -9.56 3.46
C THR A 326 9.08 -8.28 3.04
N PRO A 327 10.42 -8.24 3.15
CA PRO A 327 11.23 -7.24 2.46
C PRO A 327 11.03 -7.35 0.95
N ALA A 328 10.81 -6.22 0.28
CA ALA A 328 10.64 -6.19 -1.17
C ALA A 328 11.64 -5.24 -1.83
N SER A 329 11.94 -5.55 -3.09
CA SER A 329 12.50 -4.60 -4.05
C SER A 329 11.33 -3.94 -4.78
N ILE A 330 11.10 -2.65 -4.54
CA ILE A 330 10.10 -1.86 -5.27
C ILE A 330 10.80 -1.18 -6.43
N HIS A 331 10.35 -1.46 -7.64
CA HIS A 331 10.83 -0.81 -8.86
C HIS A 331 9.81 0.22 -9.31
N VAL A 332 10.28 1.46 -9.51
CA VAL A 332 9.49 2.50 -10.17
C VAL A 332 10.15 2.85 -11.49
N GLU A 333 9.36 2.90 -12.56
CA GLU A 333 9.81 3.34 -13.87
C GLU A 333 8.84 4.32 -14.52
N ALA A 334 9.37 5.13 -15.45
CA ALA A 334 8.52 5.95 -16.30
C ALA A 334 7.69 5.07 -17.23
N ALA A 335 6.50 5.53 -17.63
CA ALA A 335 5.60 4.77 -18.49
C ALA A 335 6.26 4.29 -19.80
N ASP A 336 7.11 5.14 -20.38
CA ASP A 336 7.87 4.90 -21.61
C ASP A 336 9.22 4.21 -21.37
N GLY A 337 9.62 3.99 -20.10
CA GLY A 337 10.92 3.45 -19.71
C GLY A 337 12.12 4.35 -20.02
N SER A 338 11.91 5.61 -20.41
CA SER A 338 12.99 6.48 -20.92
C SER A 338 12.98 7.89 -20.34
N THR A 339 11.81 8.42 -20.01
CA THR A 339 11.65 9.74 -19.41
C THR A 339 12.18 9.76 -17.98
N ALA A 340 12.98 10.77 -17.62
CA ALA A 340 13.46 10.94 -16.25
C ALA A 340 12.30 11.05 -15.26
N LEU A 341 12.41 10.40 -14.10
CA LEU A 341 11.35 10.44 -13.08
C LEU A 341 11.26 11.80 -12.38
N GLY A 342 12.34 12.58 -12.35
CA GLY A 342 12.41 13.82 -11.59
C GLY A 342 12.39 13.54 -10.09
N THR A 343 11.53 14.21 -9.34
CA THR A 343 11.22 13.83 -7.95
C THR A 343 10.29 12.63 -7.96
N ALA A 344 10.78 11.48 -7.51
CA ALA A 344 10.00 10.28 -7.26
C ALA A 344 9.72 10.13 -5.76
N ILE A 345 8.46 9.92 -5.41
CA ILE A 345 7.97 9.68 -4.05
C ILE A 345 7.39 8.27 -4.04
N VAL A 346 7.84 7.43 -3.12
CA VAL A 346 7.28 6.11 -2.88
C VAL A 346 6.93 5.98 -1.41
N HIS A 347 5.68 5.69 -1.13
CA HIS A 347 5.18 5.43 0.22
C HIS A 347 4.52 4.06 0.27
N THR A 348 4.83 3.29 1.30
CA THR A 348 4.17 2.03 1.59
C THR A 348 3.58 2.06 3.00
N SER A 349 2.38 1.53 3.16
CA SER A 349 1.73 1.37 4.47
C SER A 349 0.83 0.13 4.49
N PRO A 350 0.56 -0.47 5.66
CA PRO A 350 -0.40 -1.56 5.75
C PRO A 350 -1.78 -1.12 5.25
N GLU A 351 -2.41 -1.97 4.45
CA GLU A 351 -3.76 -1.72 3.97
C GLU A 351 -4.75 -1.77 5.14
N SER A 352 -5.43 -0.66 5.39
CA SER A 352 -6.34 -0.51 6.54
C SER A 352 -7.81 -0.76 6.19
N GLY A 353 -8.14 -0.90 4.90
CA GLY A 353 -9.53 -0.91 4.43
C GLY A 353 -10.18 0.48 4.39
N ALA A 354 -9.56 1.50 5.00
CA ALA A 354 -10.13 2.85 5.08
C ALA A 354 -10.14 3.61 3.74
N GLY A 355 -9.50 3.08 2.69
CA GLY A 355 -9.29 3.81 1.43
C GLY A 355 -8.43 5.07 1.59
N TYR A 356 -7.56 5.04 2.60
CA TYR A 356 -6.53 6.05 2.82
C TYR A 356 -5.65 6.21 1.58
N SER A 357 -5.37 7.46 1.22
CA SER A 357 -4.42 7.83 0.18
C SER A 357 -3.70 9.11 0.60
N PRO A 358 -2.37 9.22 0.42
CA PRO A 358 -1.62 10.40 0.82
C PRO A 358 -2.09 11.74 0.23
N PRO A 359 -2.44 11.87 -1.07
CA PRO A 359 -2.75 13.16 -1.69
C PRO A 359 -3.97 13.83 -1.09
N GLN A 360 -3.86 15.13 -0.83
CA GLN A 360 -4.88 15.89 -0.12
C GLN A 360 -5.66 16.84 -1.02
N ARG A 361 -5.17 17.16 -2.22
CA ARG A 361 -5.88 18.04 -3.14
C ARG A 361 -7.29 17.55 -3.50
N ARG A 362 -7.52 16.23 -3.51
CA ARG A 362 -8.87 15.65 -3.66
C ARG A 362 -9.85 16.07 -2.56
N TRP A 363 -9.34 16.40 -1.38
CA TRP A 363 -10.10 16.83 -0.21
C TRP A 363 -10.14 18.35 -0.04
N ARG A 364 -9.61 19.11 -1.02
CA ARG A 364 -9.58 20.58 -0.95
C ARG A 364 -10.99 21.15 -0.93
N THR A 365 -11.31 21.94 0.09
CA THR A 365 -12.61 22.61 0.26
C THR A 365 -12.54 24.13 0.15
N PHE A 366 -11.37 24.73 0.39
CA PHE A 366 -11.17 26.18 0.32
C PHE A 366 -9.71 26.51 -0.05
N GLY A 367 -9.46 27.72 -0.55
CA GLY A 367 -8.13 28.15 -0.94
C GLY A 367 -8.12 29.34 -1.90
N ASN A 368 -7.01 29.52 -2.59
CA ASN A 368 -6.80 30.61 -3.55
C ASN A 368 -7.17 30.16 -4.97
N THR A 369 -6.90 31.02 -5.96
CA THR A 369 -7.10 30.66 -7.38
C THR A 369 -6.17 29.53 -7.78
N VAL A 370 -6.75 28.46 -8.29
CA VAL A 370 -6.02 27.29 -8.80
C VAL A 370 -5.68 27.53 -10.28
N THR A 371 -4.39 27.45 -10.60
CA THR A 371 -3.85 27.55 -11.95
C THR A 371 -3.52 26.15 -12.46
N ALA A 372 -4.08 25.75 -13.60
CA ALA A 372 -3.75 24.46 -14.21
C ALA A 372 -2.30 24.45 -14.72
N ASP A 373 -1.56 23.37 -14.42
CA ASP A 373 -0.20 23.13 -14.89
C ASP A 373 0.07 21.62 -15.01
N PRO A 374 0.11 21.05 -16.22
CA PRO A 374 0.30 19.61 -16.42
C PRO A 374 1.70 19.10 -16.00
N ASN A 375 2.65 19.98 -15.68
CA ASN A 375 3.99 19.61 -15.22
C ASN A 375 4.08 19.44 -13.70
N THR A 376 3.01 19.76 -12.99
CA THR A 376 2.90 19.58 -11.53
C THR A 376 2.31 18.21 -11.19
N PHE A 377 2.62 17.67 -10.01
CA PHE A 377 2.10 16.37 -9.57
C PHE A 377 0.58 16.37 -9.56
N SER A 378 -0.05 17.45 -9.14
CA SER A 378 -1.50 17.54 -9.08
C SER A 378 -2.14 18.04 -10.37
N GLY A 379 -1.36 18.39 -11.40
CA GLY A 379 -1.87 19.02 -12.62
C GLY A 379 -2.31 20.47 -12.44
N ALA A 380 -2.04 21.07 -11.27
CA ALA A 380 -2.31 22.46 -10.97
C ALA A 380 -1.41 22.99 -9.83
N PHE A 381 -1.45 24.29 -9.57
CA PHE A 381 -0.89 24.88 -8.35
C PHE A 381 -1.73 26.07 -7.91
N GLU A 382 -1.52 26.54 -6.68
CA GLU A 382 -2.12 27.78 -6.18
C GLU A 382 -1.18 28.46 -5.20
N HIS A 383 -1.37 29.76 -4.95
CA HIS A 383 -0.67 30.42 -3.84
C HIS A 383 -1.22 29.94 -2.49
N ILE A 384 -0.37 29.89 -1.45
CA ILE A 384 -0.79 29.63 -0.06
C ILE A 384 -0.93 30.93 0.75
N HIS A 385 -1.33 32.00 0.06
CA HIS A 385 -1.64 33.34 0.58
C HIS A 385 -2.45 34.09 -0.50
N PRO A 386 -3.37 35.03 -0.17
CA PRO A 386 -3.73 35.53 1.16
C PRO A 386 -4.58 34.59 2.01
N ASN A 387 -5.26 33.64 1.38
CA ASN A 387 -6.12 32.71 2.10
C ASN A 387 -5.39 31.41 2.44
N HIS A 388 -5.82 30.74 3.51
CA HIS A 388 -5.41 29.37 3.80
C HIS A 388 -5.89 28.44 2.68
N VAL A 389 -5.07 27.46 2.32
CA VAL A 389 -5.51 26.31 1.53
C VAL A 389 -5.99 25.25 2.50
N VAL A 390 -7.23 24.80 2.34
CA VAL A 390 -7.92 23.95 3.30
C VAL A 390 -8.33 22.64 2.65
N SER A 391 -7.97 21.54 3.30
CA SER A 391 -8.48 20.20 2.98
C SER A 391 -9.28 19.64 4.13
N ALA A 392 -10.42 19.00 3.83
CA ALA A 392 -11.27 18.34 4.83
C ALA A 392 -11.40 16.85 4.52
N VAL A 393 -10.63 16.04 5.23
CA VAL A 393 -10.53 14.58 5.03
C VAL A 393 -11.60 13.88 5.86
N PRO A 394 -12.46 13.03 5.27
CA PRO A 394 -13.37 12.19 6.05
C PRO A 394 -12.61 11.34 7.06
N SER A 395 -13.09 11.29 8.30
CA SER A 395 -12.48 10.50 9.38
C SER A 395 -12.40 9.01 9.04
N GLU A 396 -13.37 8.50 8.29
CA GLU A 396 -13.40 7.11 7.81
C GLU A 396 -12.31 6.80 6.77
N SER A 397 -11.76 7.83 6.10
CA SER A 397 -10.68 7.72 5.13
C SER A 397 -9.30 7.99 5.73
N LEU A 398 -9.22 8.25 7.04
CA LEU A 398 -8.00 8.62 7.75
C LEU A 398 -7.85 7.75 9.00
N PRO A 399 -7.20 6.57 8.88
CA PRO A 399 -6.92 5.70 10.02
C PRO A 399 -6.24 6.46 11.17
N PRO A 400 -6.58 6.20 12.44
CA PRO A 400 -5.87 6.81 13.55
C PRO A 400 -4.38 6.48 13.52
N GLY A 401 -3.52 7.49 13.66
CA GLY A 401 -2.08 7.29 13.61
C GLY A 401 -1.26 8.58 13.52
N ALA A 402 0.06 8.42 13.44
CA ALA A 402 1.02 9.48 13.15
C ALA A 402 1.17 9.66 11.64
N TYR A 403 1.16 10.92 11.21
CA TYR A 403 1.25 11.36 9.82
C TYR A 403 2.33 12.41 9.66
N LEU A 404 3.23 12.22 8.69
CA LEU A 404 4.05 13.29 8.15
C LEU A 404 3.21 14.07 7.14
N LEU A 405 2.92 15.33 7.47
CA LEU A 405 2.44 16.29 6.48
C LEU A 405 3.64 16.79 5.67
N ALA A 406 3.62 16.53 4.37
CA ALA A 406 4.61 17.03 3.43
C ALA A 406 3.91 17.81 2.31
N ALA A 407 4.65 18.71 1.66
CA ALA A 407 4.13 19.51 0.55
C ALA A 407 5.19 19.68 -0.54
N ARG A 408 4.72 19.97 -1.74
CA ARG A 408 5.58 20.47 -2.82
C ARG A 408 5.36 21.96 -3.00
N LEU A 409 6.39 22.74 -2.65
CA LEU A 409 6.31 24.20 -2.62
C LEU A 409 7.22 24.83 -3.68
N TYR A 410 6.79 25.98 -4.20
CA TYR A 410 7.53 26.79 -5.16
C TYR A 410 7.66 28.23 -4.63
N PRO A 411 8.87 28.69 -4.30
CA PRO A 411 9.10 30.02 -3.74
C PRO A 411 9.41 31.04 -4.83
N SER A 412 8.95 32.29 -4.66
CA SER A 412 9.28 33.40 -5.56
C SER A 412 10.69 33.95 -5.36
N ALA A 413 11.32 33.66 -4.21
CA ALA A 413 12.63 34.18 -3.80
C ALA A 413 13.44 33.13 -3.03
N ALA A 414 14.77 33.21 -3.08
CA ALA A 414 15.66 32.42 -2.23
C ALA A 414 15.64 33.00 -0.80
N ALA A 415 14.78 32.46 0.05
CA ALA A 415 14.52 32.97 1.39
C ALA A 415 14.01 31.84 2.31
N THR A 416 13.83 32.15 3.59
CA THR A 416 13.07 31.31 4.50
C THR A 416 11.63 31.79 4.54
N ALA A 417 10.66 30.90 4.35
CA ALA A 417 9.24 31.16 4.57
C ALA A 417 8.76 30.43 5.82
N ARG A 418 7.93 31.06 6.65
CA ARG A 418 7.22 30.39 7.75
C ARG A 418 5.87 29.89 7.27
N ILE A 419 5.76 28.57 7.19
CA ILE A 419 4.52 27.90 6.82
C ILE A 419 3.78 27.53 8.10
N GLU A 420 2.56 28.03 8.25
CA GLU A 420 1.65 27.67 9.32
C GLU A 420 0.75 26.53 8.88
N VAL A 421 0.59 25.55 9.77
CA VAL A 421 -0.33 24.43 9.60
C VAL A 421 -1.27 24.41 10.79
N LEU A 422 -2.57 24.41 10.55
CA LEU A 422 -3.60 24.18 11.57
C LEU A 422 -4.32 22.88 11.25
N THR A 423 -4.67 22.12 12.28
CA THR A 423 -5.45 20.89 12.15
C THR A 423 -6.60 20.89 13.14
N SER A 424 -7.79 20.54 12.70
CA SER A 424 -8.99 20.52 13.54
C SER A 424 -9.79 19.25 13.30
N THR A 425 -10.35 18.69 14.37
CA THR A 425 -11.30 17.58 14.30
C THR A 425 -12.72 18.14 14.28
N ILE A 426 -13.56 17.71 13.34
CA ILE A 426 -14.94 18.20 13.20
C ILE A 426 -15.89 17.00 13.18
N PRO A 427 -16.51 16.65 14.32
CA PRO A 427 -17.54 15.63 14.37
C PRO A 427 -18.76 16.02 13.53
N THR A 428 -19.48 15.03 13.01
CA THR A 428 -20.71 15.27 12.23
C THR A 428 -21.72 16.10 13.03
N GLY A 429 -22.18 17.22 12.45
CA GLY A 429 -23.17 18.11 13.08
C GLY A 429 -22.63 18.98 14.23
N ALA A 430 -21.30 18.98 14.46
CA ALA A 430 -20.66 19.75 15.51
C ALA A 430 -19.70 20.80 14.95
N SER A 431 -19.30 21.74 15.82
CA SER A 431 -18.23 22.70 15.53
C SER A 431 -16.83 22.06 15.61
N LYS A 432 -15.80 22.79 15.15
CA LYS A 432 -14.39 22.40 15.30
C LYS A 432 -14.05 22.12 16.77
N ILE A 433 -13.39 20.99 17.02
CA ILE A 433 -12.81 20.64 18.31
C ILE A 433 -11.32 20.31 18.14
N ASN A 434 -10.56 20.54 19.20
CA ASN A 434 -9.13 20.21 19.31
C ASN A 434 -8.28 20.73 18.13
N GLU A 435 -8.32 22.05 17.95
CA GLU A 435 -7.48 22.74 16.98
C GLU A 435 -6.04 22.79 17.45
N VAL A 436 -5.14 22.21 16.67
CA VAL A 436 -3.71 22.14 16.95
C VAL A 436 -2.96 22.77 15.78
N GLY A 437 -2.09 23.72 16.07
CA GLY A 437 -1.32 24.45 15.09
C GLY A 437 0.19 24.42 15.35
N PHE A 438 0.98 24.45 14.29
CA PHE A 438 2.43 24.65 14.38
C PHE A 438 2.95 25.46 13.18
N ARG A 439 4.17 25.95 13.29
CA ARG A 439 4.83 26.77 12.27
C ARG A 439 6.17 26.17 11.93
N THR A 440 6.42 26.00 10.64
CA THR A 440 7.64 25.37 10.14
C THR A 440 8.41 26.37 9.27
N PRO A 441 9.65 26.74 9.65
CA PRO A 441 10.52 27.52 8.80
C PRO A 441 11.05 26.64 7.67
N VAL A 442 10.71 26.98 6.43
CA VAL A 442 11.16 26.29 5.23
C VAL A 442 12.19 27.16 4.53
N LYS A 443 13.44 26.68 4.45
CA LYS A 443 14.54 27.37 3.78
C LYS A 443 14.59 26.99 2.31
N PHE A 444 14.44 27.98 1.43
CA PHE A 444 14.56 27.80 -0.01
C PHE A 444 15.92 28.30 -0.51
N PRO A 445 16.81 27.41 -0.98
CA PRO A 445 18.16 27.80 -1.41
C PRO A 445 18.16 28.58 -2.73
N VAL A 446 17.22 28.29 -3.63
CA VAL A 446 17.01 29.03 -4.88
C VAL A 446 15.53 29.39 -5.06
N SER A 447 15.27 30.52 -5.69
CA SER A 447 13.94 30.91 -6.14
C SER A 447 13.49 30.06 -7.33
N ASN A 448 12.19 30.08 -7.62
CA ASN A 448 11.60 29.56 -8.84
C ASN A 448 11.90 28.07 -9.11
N SER A 449 11.90 27.26 -8.05
CA SER A 449 12.10 25.81 -8.12
C SER A 449 11.13 25.09 -7.21
N TRP A 450 10.73 23.88 -7.60
CA TRP A 450 9.86 23.04 -6.78
C TRP A 450 10.68 22.24 -5.75
N TYR A 451 10.22 22.27 -4.50
CA TYR A 451 10.84 21.53 -3.40
C TYR A 451 9.84 20.62 -2.72
N PHE A 452 10.24 19.37 -2.47
CA PHE A 452 9.56 18.52 -1.50
C PHE A 452 10.00 18.95 -0.10
N VAL A 453 9.03 19.27 0.77
CA VAL A 453 9.29 19.73 2.14
C VAL A 453 8.42 18.96 3.12
N GLY A 454 9.04 18.49 4.21
CA GLY A 454 8.29 18.02 5.38
C GLY A 454 7.85 19.22 6.19
N LEU A 455 6.54 19.38 6.39
CA LEU A 455 6.00 20.45 7.21
C LEU A 455 6.00 20.04 8.69
N GLY A 456 5.60 18.82 9.02
CA GLY A 456 5.63 18.34 10.41
C GLY A 456 4.99 16.97 10.57
N VAL A 457 5.14 16.39 11.76
CA VAL A 457 4.49 15.12 12.14
C VAL A 457 3.34 15.41 13.09
N LEU A 458 2.19 14.83 12.82
CA LEU A 458 0.93 15.03 13.53
C LEU A 458 0.28 13.70 13.87
N THR A 459 -0.43 13.63 15.00
CA THR A 459 -1.34 12.51 15.26
C THR A 459 -2.74 12.87 14.80
N LEU A 460 -3.28 12.13 13.84
CA LEU A 460 -4.60 12.38 13.26
C LEU A 460 -5.50 11.13 13.40
N PRO A 461 -6.81 11.31 13.63
CA PRO A 461 -7.46 12.58 14.00
C PRO A 461 -6.95 13.10 15.36
N SER A 462 -6.93 14.42 15.55
CA SER A 462 -6.43 15.04 16.78
C SER A 462 -7.30 14.69 18.00
N ALA A 463 -8.57 14.34 17.79
CA ALA A 463 -9.45 13.75 18.79
C ALA A 463 -10.10 12.48 18.23
N ARG A 464 -10.33 11.48 19.10
CA ARG A 464 -11.05 10.27 18.70
C ARG A 464 -12.47 10.63 18.27
N MET A 465 -12.86 10.21 17.07
CA MET A 465 -14.22 10.32 16.56
C MET A 465 -14.54 9.12 15.67
N THR A 466 -15.81 8.75 15.60
CA THR A 466 -16.32 7.68 14.73
C THR A 466 -16.85 8.21 13.40
N THR A 467 -17.31 9.47 13.37
CA THR A 467 -17.85 10.13 12.18
C THR A 467 -17.49 11.61 12.19
N GLY A 468 -17.26 12.18 11.01
CA GLY A 468 -16.86 13.58 10.84
C GLY A 468 -15.68 13.70 9.89
N LYS A 469 -14.93 14.79 10.02
CA LYS A 469 -13.78 15.11 9.16
C LYS A 469 -12.63 15.73 9.94
N VAL A 470 -11.42 15.58 9.40
CA VAL A 470 -10.22 16.29 9.86
C VAL A 470 -9.94 17.40 8.85
N GLU A 471 -9.94 18.64 9.33
CA GLU A 471 -9.59 19.81 8.54
C GLU A 471 -8.10 20.13 8.72
N ILE A 472 -7.43 20.45 7.62
CA ILE A 472 -6.01 20.83 7.59
C ILE A 472 -5.89 22.11 6.79
N ASP A 473 -5.39 23.15 7.43
CA ASP A 473 -5.20 24.48 6.86
C ASP A 473 -3.71 24.76 6.69
N ILE A 474 -3.29 25.23 5.51
CA ILE A 474 -1.90 25.60 5.21
C ILE A 474 -1.85 27.07 4.75
N LEU A 475 -0.97 27.87 5.38
CA LEU A 475 -0.78 29.29 5.07
C LEU A 475 0.72 29.66 5.09
N ASN A 476 1.15 30.55 4.20
CA ASN A 476 2.44 31.23 4.29
C ASN A 476 2.31 32.57 5.03
N LEU A 477 2.95 32.68 6.19
CA LEU A 477 2.93 33.88 7.03
C LEU A 477 3.85 35.01 6.51
N ASP A 478 4.79 34.69 5.62
CA ASP A 478 5.81 35.61 5.14
C ASP A 478 5.60 36.03 3.68
N ALA A 479 4.35 36.03 3.21
CA ALA A 479 4.01 36.29 1.81
C ALA A 479 4.43 37.67 1.29
N ALA A 480 4.61 38.65 2.18
CA ALA A 480 5.16 39.96 1.82
C ALA A 480 6.66 39.90 1.46
N THR A 481 7.39 38.89 1.94
CA THR A 481 8.83 38.72 1.72
C THR A 481 9.12 37.64 0.68
N VAL A 482 8.36 36.55 0.71
CA VAL A 482 8.48 35.43 -0.23
C VAL A 482 7.11 34.88 -0.55
N GLY A 483 6.67 35.03 -1.80
CA GLY A 483 5.48 34.36 -2.29
C GLY A 483 5.75 32.86 -2.39
N VAL A 484 4.83 32.03 -1.92
CA VAL A 484 4.94 30.58 -2.01
C VAL A 484 3.69 30.03 -2.68
N GLN A 485 3.91 29.14 -3.64
CA GLN A 485 2.88 28.35 -4.30
C GLN A 485 2.96 26.90 -3.84
N ILE A 486 1.82 26.21 -3.85
CA ILE A 486 1.68 24.80 -3.54
C ILE A 486 1.13 24.04 -4.74
N ASP A 487 1.81 22.97 -5.10
CA ASP A 487 1.34 21.99 -6.08
C ASP A 487 0.45 20.95 -5.40
N GLU A 488 1.01 20.19 -4.46
CA GLU A 488 0.32 19.11 -3.77
C GLU A 488 0.78 19.07 -2.31
N TRP A 489 -0.07 18.53 -1.44
CA TRP A 489 0.31 18.16 -0.10
C TRP A 489 -0.17 16.75 0.21
N TRP A 490 0.62 16.06 1.02
CA TRP A 490 0.44 14.66 1.33
C TRP A 490 0.44 14.46 2.83
N LEU A 491 -0.45 13.58 3.28
CA LEU A 491 -0.39 13.00 4.62
C LEU A 491 0.18 11.60 4.50
N PHE A 492 1.47 11.42 4.74
CA PHE A 492 2.09 10.10 4.75
C PHE A 492 1.98 9.50 6.15
N ARG A 493 1.36 8.32 6.28
CA ARG A 493 1.43 7.57 7.55
C ARG A 493 2.89 7.25 7.86
N VAL A 494 3.28 7.47 9.12
CA VAL A 494 4.62 7.20 9.66
C VAL A 494 4.57 6.31 10.90
N ASP A 495 3.46 5.60 11.07
CA ASP A 495 3.31 4.55 12.09
C ASP A 495 4.20 3.33 11.80
N ASP A 496 4.11 2.33 12.68
CA ASP A 496 4.72 1.02 12.50
C ASP A 496 4.41 0.44 11.11
N ASN A 497 5.46 -0.03 10.44
CA ASN A 497 5.41 -0.67 9.10
C ASN A 497 5.01 0.26 7.95
N CYS A 498 5.11 1.57 8.15
CA CYS A 498 5.07 2.53 7.05
C CYS A 498 6.48 2.91 6.62
N ALA A 499 6.66 3.24 5.35
CA ALA A 499 7.94 3.71 4.82
C ALA A 499 7.71 4.76 3.74
N LEU A 500 8.55 5.80 3.76
CA LEU A 500 8.58 6.87 2.77
C LEU A 500 10.00 7.00 2.22
N THR A 501 10.11 6.90 0.90
CA THR A 501 11.34 7.19 0.16
C THR A 501 11.07 8.29 -0.84
N VAL A 502 11.95 9.29 -0.88
CA VAL A 502 11.87 10.42 -1.81
C VAL A 502 13.23 10.59 -2.47
N VAL A 503 13.24 10.57 -3.81
CA VAL A 503 14.47 10.60 -4.61
C VAL A 503 14.31 11.62 -5.73
N ASN A 504 15.24 12.56 -5.84
CA ASN A 504 15.42 13.39 -7.02
C ASN A 504 16.39 12.69 -7.97
N THR A 505 15.91 12.31 -9.15
CA THR A 505 16.69 11.59 -10.15
C THR A 505 16.45 12.12 -11.56
N ALA A 506 17.52 12.14 -12.36
CA ALA A 506 17.45 12.37 -13.81
C ALA A 506 17.32 11.06 -14.61
N ARG A 507 17.12 9.92 -13.93
CA ARG A 507 17.03 8.59 -14.54
C ARG A 507 15.58 8.11 -14.65
N PRO A 508 15.28 7.23 -15.61
CA PRO A 508 13.93 6.71 -15.81
C PRO A 508 13.49 5.62 -14.84
N HIS A 509 14.43 5.03 -14.08
CA HIS A 509 14.12 3.95 -13.13
C HIS A 509 14.76 4.21 -11.76
N ILE A 510 14.05 3.81 -10.71
CA ILE A 510 14.59 3.65 -9.36
C ILE A 510 14.23 2.28 -8.78
N TRP A 511 15.15 1.67 -8.05
CA TRP A 511 14.92 0.44 -7.28
C TRP A 511 15.14 0.74 -5.81
N LEU A 512 14.13 0.39 -5.01
CA LEU A 512 14.13 0.55 -3.56
C LEU A 512 14.24 -0.84 -2.95
N ASP A 513 15.45 -1.24 -2.63
CA ASP A 513 15.74 -2.57 -2.09
C ASP A 513 15.69 -2.51 -0.57
N SER A 514 14.72 -3.22 0.02
CA SER A 514 14.63 -3.38 1.47
C SER A 514 15.80 -4.23 2.00
N PRO A 515 16.17 -4.08 3.28
CA PRO A 515 17.21 -4.90 3.89
C PRO A 515 16.95 -6.39 3.75
N ASP A 516 17.99 -7.13 3.43
CA ASP A 516 18.02 -8.59 3.48
C ASP A 516 19.29 -9.08 4.22
N VAL A 517 19.50 -10.41 4.23
CA VAL A 517 20.65 -11.01 4.93
C VAL A 517 22.00 -10.62 4.29
N ASN A 518 22.01 -10.27 3.00
CA ASN A 518 23.21 -9.86 2.28
C ASN A 518 23.43 -8.34 2.34
N THR A 519 22.35 -7.57 2.44
CA THR A 519 22.33 -6.11 2.44
C THR A 519 21.53 -5.62 3.66
N PRO A 520 22.18 -5.40 4.82
CA PRO A 520 21.47 -5.17 6.08
C PRO A 520 20.83 -3.77 6.19
N VAL A 521 21.01 -2.91 5.19
CA VAL A 521 20.49 -1.54 5.14
C VAL A 521 19.65 -1.36 3.87
N PRO A 522 18.61 -0.52 3.89
CA PRO A 522 17.84 -0.24 2.68
C PRO A 522 18.76 0.45 1.68
N THR A 523 18.62 0.12 0.40
CA THR A 523 19.41 0.73 -0.67
C THR A 523 18.51 1.31 -1.74
N VAL A 524 18.97 2.41 -2.33
CA VAL A 524 18.31 3.11 -3.43
C VAL A 524 19.24 3.10 -4.62
N TRP A 525 18.73 2.60 -5.74
CA TRP A 525 19.44 2.57 -7.00
C TRP A 525 18.67 3.34 -8.06
N GLU A 526 19.37 3.97 -8.99
CA GLU A 526 18.82 4.60 -10.18
C GLU A 526 19.54 4.12 -11.44
N GLY A 527 18.89 4.21 -12.60
CA GLY A 527 19.49 3.79 -13.86
C GLY A 527 18.52 3.80 -15.04
N SER A 528 18.96 3.22 -16.16
CA SER A 528 18.12 2.87 -17.30
C SER A 528 17.89 1.35 -17.38
N SER A 529 16.97 0.91 -18.24
CA SER A 529 16.78 -0.51 -18.55
C SER A 529 18.03 -1.22 -19.09
N ALA A 530 19.01 -0.46 -19.62
CA ALA A 530 20.22 -0.99 -20.25
C ALA A 530 21.52 -0.71 -19.46
N SER A 531 21.47 0.10 -18.40
CA SER A 531 22.68 0.52 -17.66
C SER A 531 22.83 -0.17 -16.32
N ALA A 532 24.06 -0.17 -15.80
CA ALA A 532 24.32 -0.53 -14.41
C ALA A 532 23.53 0.37 -13.46
N ARG A 533 23.05 -0.21 -12.35
CA ARG A 533 22.42 0.49 -11.24
C ARG A 533 23.46 1.35 -10.51
N THR A 534 23.17 2.62 -10.28
CA THR A 534 24.04 3.56 -9.56
C THR A 534 23.30 4.20 -8.39
N HIS A 535 24.02 4.55 -7.32
CA HIS A 535 23.42 5.23 -6.17
C HIS A 535 23.17 6.72 -6.50
N PRO A 536 21.98 7.29 -6.21
CA PRO A 536 21.61 8.68 -6.56
C PRO A 536 22.32 9.75 -5.70
N GLY A 537 23.08 9.34 -4.68
CA GLY A 537 23.88 10.25 -3.83
C GLY A 537 23.01 11.25 -3.08
N ALA A 538 23.28 12.55 -3.25
CA ALA A 538 22.51 13.63 -2.63
C ALA A 538 21.06 13.75 -3.16
N GLY A 539 20.70 12.97 -4.18
CA GLY A 539 19.32 12.89 -4.69
C GLY A 539 18.34 12.23 -3.71
N VAL A 540 18.81 11.43 -2.72
CA VAL A 540 17.94 10.82 -1.71
C VAL A 540 17.56 11.87 -0.66
N LEU A 541 16.29 12.27 -0.63
CA LEU A 541 15.74 13.23 0.34
C LEU A 541 15.14 12.55 1.57
N ALA A 542 14.63 11.32 1.41
CA ALA A 542 14.13 10.46 2.47
C ALA A 542 14.35 9.00 2.08
N MET A 543 14.61 8.12 3.05
CA MET A 543 14.86 6.70 2.84
C MET A 543 14.03 5.86 3.81
N GLY A 544 13.15 5.03 3.29
CA GLY A 544 12.28 4.14 4.04
C GLY A 544 12.62 2.66 3.84
N ASN A 545 12.21 1.83 4.80
CA ASN A 545 12.31 0.37 4.71
C ASN A 545 10.98 -0.23 4.21
N HIS A 546 10.92 -0.62 2.95
CA HIS A 546 9.68 -1.04 2.28
C HIS A 546 9.36 -2.52 2.48
N THR A 547 8.96 -2.88 3.70
CA THR A 547 8.41 -4.20 3.99
C THR A 547 6.93 -4.27 3.65
N LEU A 548 6.51 -5.34 2.98
CA LEU A 548 5.14 -5.54 2.53
C LEU A 548 4.40 -6.50 3.49
N ASP A 549 3.20 -6.09 3.91
CA ASP A 549 2.29 -6.88 4.74
C ASP A 549 1.59 -7.97 3.91
N PRO A 550 1.56 -9.23 4.39
CA PRO A 550 1.00 -10.35 3.63
C PRO A 550 -0.48 -10.16 3.27
N ASN A 551 -1.24 -9.44 4.10
CA ASN A 551 -2.69 -9.22 3.90
C ASN A 551 -2.98 -8.08 2.92
N GLY A 552 -2.00 -7.21 2.68
CA GLY A 552 -2.17 -6.06 1.80
C GLY A 552 -1.31 -4.88 2.21
N THR A 553 -0.62 -4.29 1.25
CA THR A 553 0.15 -3.05 1.42
C THR A 553 -0.37 -2.02 0.44
N ALA A 554 -0.78 -0.86 0.95
CA ALA A 554 -1.03 0.31 0.12
C ALA A 554 0.32 0.88 -0.35
N VAL A 555 0.48 0.99 -1.66
CA VAL A 555 1.64 1.58 -2.32
C VAL A 555 1.19 2.84 -3.03
N PHE A 556 1.77 3.96 -2.64
CA PHE A 556 1.62 5.24 -3.31
C PHE A 556 2.93 5.59 -4.02
N THR A 557 2.83 5.99 -5.28
CA THR A 557 3.95 6.43 -6.09
C THR A 557 3.59 7.72 -6.80
N ALA A 558 4.49 8.69 -6.80
CA ALA A 558 4.31 9.93 -7.51
C ALA A 558 5.61 10.34 -8.18
N THR A 559 5.55 10.90 -9.40
CA THR A 559 6.75 11.38 -10.10
C THR A 559 6.53 12.75 -10.74
N SER A 560 7.55 13.63 -10.70
CA SER A 560 7.43 14.96 -11.32
C SER A 560 7.80 14.98 -12.81
N GLY A 561 8.54 13.99 -13.29
CA GLY A 561 9.11 13.98 -14.64
C GLY A 561 8.19 13.34 -15.70
N GLY A 562 7.59 12.18 -15.41
CA GLY A 562 6.71 11.46 -16.34
C GLY A 562 5.28 11.32 -15.86
N ASN A 563 4.35 11.07 -16.79
CA ASN A 563 3.00 10.62 -16.47
C ASN A 563 2.96 9.10 -16.34
N HIS A 564 2.01 8.61 -15.56
CA HIS A 564 1.68 7.22 -15.30
C HIS A 564 2.90 6.38 -14.92
N PRO A 565 3.62 6.75 -13.82
CA PRO A 565 4.71 5.91 -13.36
C PRO A 565 4.21 4.49 -13.13
N LYS A 566 5.03 3.53 -13.49
CA LYS A 566 4.78 2.12 -13.25
C LYS A 566 5.49 1.71 -11.97
N THR A 567 4.82 0.92 -11.15
CA THR A 567 5.38 0.42 -9.90
C THR A 567 5.09 -1.06 -9.75
N ASP A 568 6.15 -1.85 -9.81
CA ASP A 568 6.15 -3.28 -9.52
C ASP A 568 6.95 -3.59 -8.26
N ALA A 569 6.77 -4.80 -7.75
CA ALA A 569 7.49 -5.28 -6.59
C ALA A 569 7.98 -6.71 -6.80
N THR A 570 9.24 -6.95 -6.49
CA THR A 570 9.85 -8.29 -6.47
C THR A 570 10.16 -8.68 -5.03
N LEU A 571 9.71 -9.87 -4.62
CA LEU A 571 9.78 -10.28 -3.22
C LEU A 571 9.83 -11.80 -3.06
N TYR A 572 10.32 -12.29 -1.94
CA TYR A 572 10.14 -13.70 -1.54
C TYR A 572 9.06 -13.79 -0.48
N ARG A 573 7.97 -14.51 -0.75
CA ARG A 573 6.88 -14.68 0.23
C ARG A 573 7.45 -15.28 1.51
N ARG A 574 7.01 -14.79 2.67
CA ARG A 574 7.48 -15.26 3.97
C ARG A 574 6.38 -15.92 4.79
N TRP A 575 6.78 -16.94 5.54
CA TRP A 575 5.94 -17.70 6.43
C TRP A 575 6.57 -17.83 7.79
N HIS A 576 5.70 -18.02 8.79
CA HIS A 576 6.13 -18.22 10.16
C HIS A 576 7.03 -19.45 10.30
N SER A 577 6.68 -20.55 9.64
CA SER A 577 7.39 -21.84 9.73
C SER A 577 7.77 -22.39 8.36
N ASN A 578 6.79 -22.79 7.55
CA ASN A 578 7.01 -23.47 6.29
C ASN A 578 6.32 -22.74 5.14
N ALA A 579 6.93 -22.80 3.95
CA ALA A 579 6.33 -22.27 2.74
C ALA A 579 5.06 -23.05 2.36
N ALA A 580 4.10 -22.35 1.77
CA ALA A 580 2.87 -22.90 1.20
C ALA A 580 2.61 -22.24 -0.17
N GLU A 581 1.80 -22.87 -1.03
CA GLU A 581 1.41 -22.28 -2.32
C GLU A 581 0.36 -21.18 -2.19
#